data_AF-A0A816HHQ0-F1
#
_entry.id   AF-A0A816HHQ0-F1
#
_cell.length_a   1.000
_cell.length_b   1.000
_cell.length_c   1.000
_cell.angle_alpha   90.00
_cell.angle_beta   90.00
_cell.angle_gamma   90.00
#
_symmetry.space_group_name_H-M   'P 1'
#
loop_
_entity.id
_entity.type
_entity.pdbx_description
1 polymer ?
#
loop_
_entity_poly.entity_id
_entity_poly.type
_entity_poly.pdbx_seq_one_letter_code
_entity_poly.pdbx_strand_id
1 'polypeptide(L)'
;MSAVFGQIIIGPPGSGKTTYSAAIQDYFNKCTAGISSRHVYIVNLDAANVGMPYECAIDLVDLITVDDVCDNLNLGPNGSLMYCIEHIEKNIDWLLKRLESLIAQHP
;
A
#
# COMPACT_ATOMS: atom_id res chain seq x y z
N MET A 1 -9.29 23.13 7.69
CA MET A 1 -9.19 21.95 6.82
C MET A 1 -7.90 21.26 7.21
N SER A 2 -7.98 20.08 7.83
CA SER A 2 -6.79 19.27 8.13
C SER A 2 -6.09 18.93 6.81
N ALA A 3 -4.77 19.11 6.74
CA ALA A 3 -4.01 18.84 5.52
C ALA A 3 -3.64 17.35 5.47
N VAL A 4 -4.02 16.66 4.40
CA VAL A 4 -3.60 15.28 4.13
C VAL A 4 -2.26 15.30 3.41
N PHE A 5 -1.32 14.47 3.86
CA PHE A 5 -0.02 14.29 3.24
C PHE A 5 0.12 12.85 2.76
N GLY A 6 0.69 12.67 1.56
CA GLY A 6 1.00 11.36 1.00
C GLY A 6 2.49 11.27 0.65
N GLN A 7 3.07 10.10 0.88
CA GLN A 7 4.43 9.77 0.47
C GLN A 7 4.42 8.51 -0.38
N ILE A 8 4.99 8.58 -1.58
CA ILE A 8 5.18 7.41 -2.45
C ILE A 8 6.62 6.93 -2.28
N ILE A 9 6.79 5.67 -1.90
CA ILE A 9 8.10 5.05 -1.67
C ILE A 9 8.44 4.21 -2.90
N ILE A 10 9.48 4.61 -3.63
CA ILE A 10 9.95 3.94 -4.84
C ILE A 10 11.41 3.49 -4.68
N GLY A 11 11.77 2.40 -5.34
CA GLY A 11 13.13 1.85 -5.27
C GLY A 11 13.20 0.40 -5.78
N PRO A 12 14.40 -0.08 -6.17
CA PRO A 12 14.57 -1.43 -6.68
C PRO A 12 14.24 -2.50 -5.62
N PRO A 13 14.01 -3.76 -6.01
CA PRO A 13 13.90 -4.87 -5.08
C PRO A 13 15.10 -4.92 -4.12
N GLY A 14 14.86 -5.17 -2.84
CA GLY A 14 15.91 -5.19 -1.82
C GLY A 14 16.40 -3.83 -1.31
N SER A 15 15.90 -2.70 -1.83
CA SER A 15 16.31 -1.36 -1.36
C SER A 15 15.77 -0.96 0.02
N GLY A 16 15.02 -1.85 0.69
CA GLY A 16 14.50 -1.61 2.05
C GLY A 16 13.19 -0.81 2.13
N LYS A 17 12.39 -0.73 1.07
CA LYS A 17 11.11 0.02 1.04
C LYS A 17 10.16 -0.38 2.18
N THR A 18 9.88 -1.67 2.30
CA THR A 18 9.01 -2.25 3.33
C THR A 18 9.54 -1.95 4.74
N THR A 19 10.85 -2.09 4.95
CA THR A 19 11.52 -1.75 6.23
C THR A 19 11.37 -0.27 6.56
N TYR A 20 11.53 0.62 5.57
CA TYR A 20 11.33 2.05 5.74
C TYR A 20 9.89 2.39 6.11
N SER A 21 8.89 1.81 5.41
CA SER A 21 7.47 2.01 5.71
C SER A 21 7.14 1.64 7.17
N ALA A 22 7.63 0.48 7.63
CA ALA A 22 7.46 0.02 9.00
C ALA A 22 8.06 1.01 10.01
N ALA A 23 9.29 1.45 9.78
CA ALA A 23 10.01 2.35 10.67
C ALA A 23 9.34 3.73 10.75
N ILE A 24 8.83 4.26 9.63
CA ILE A 24 8.12 5.54 9.59
C ILE A 24 6.80 5.45 10.36
N GLN A 25 6.01 4.40 10.15
CA GLN A 25 4.76 4.21 10.89
C GLN A 25 5.02 4.11 12.40
N ASP A 26 6.01 3.32 12.81
CA ASP A 26 6.39 3.17 14.21
C ASP A 26 6.87 4.49 14.82
N TYR A 27 7.70 5.24 14.09
CA TYR A 27 8.19 6.56 14.50
C TYR A 27 7.04 7.54 14.74
N PHE A 28 6.11 7.68 13.79
CA PHE A 28 5.00 8.62 13.96
C PHE A 28 4.06 8.19 15.08
N ASN A 29 3.72 6.90 15.17
CA ASN A 29 2.85 6.37 16.23
C ASN A 29 3.44 6.57 17.63
N LYS A 30 4.76 6.39 17.81
CA LYS A 30 5.42 6.50 19.11
C LYS A 30 5.84 7.93 19.45
N CYS A 31 6.46 8.63 18.52
CA CYS A 31 7.12 9.92 18.79
C CYS A 31 6.17 11.11 18.72
N THR A 32 5.01 11.00 18.07
CA THR A 32 4.05 12.12 17.96
C THR A 32 2.86 12.04 18.91
N ALA A 33 2.72 10.93 19.64
CA ALA A 33 1.61 10.63 20.55
C ALA A 33 1.33 11.70 21.62
N GLY A 34 2.29 12.58 21.94
CA GLY A 34 2.15 13.64 22.95
C GLY A 34 2.15 15.09 22.42
N ILE A 35 2.32 15.31 21.11
CA ILE A 35 2.48 16.67 20.54
C ILE A 35 1.35 16.98 19.55
N SER A 36 1.04 16.02 18.68
CA SER A 36 -0.06 16.05 17.72
C SER A 36 -0.18 14.62 17.19
N SER A 37 -1.22 13.89 17.58
CA SER A 37 -1.43 12.52 17.11
C SER A 37 -1.70 12.57 15.60
N ARG A 38 -0.66 12.31 14.80
CA ARG A 38 -0.81 12.13 13.36
C ARG A 38 -1.05 10.67 13.10
N HIS A 39 -2.21 10.35 12.56
CA HIS A 39 -2.49 9.01 12.09
C HIS A 39 -1.70 8.74 10.81
N VAL A 40 -0.94 7.65 10.81
CA VAL A 40 -0.14 7.21 9.66
C VAL A 40 -0.62 5.85 9.22
N TYR A 41 -1.06 5.79 7.96
CA TYR A 41 -1.53 4.57 7.31
C TYR A 41 -0.51 4.12 6.28
N ILE A 42 -0.22 2.82 6.27
CA ILE A 42 0.54 2.21 5.18
C ILE A 42 -0.44 1.70 4.13
N VAL A 43 -0.16 2.04 2.87
CA VAL A 43 -0.87 1.54 1.70
C VAL A 43 0.11 0.72 0.88
N ASN A 44 -0.14 -0.58 0.75
CA ASN A 44 0.65 -1.44 -0.13
C ASN A 44 0.09 -1.38 -1.54
N LEU A 45 0.91 -0.92 -2.48
CA LEU A 45 0.58 -0.82 -3.91
C LEU A 45 1.29 -1.91 -4.74
N ASP A 46 1.93 -2.88 -4.10
CA ASP A 46 2.68 -3.95 -4.76
C ASP A 46 1.93 -5.29 -4.65
N ALA A 47 1.40 -5.77 -5.79
CA ALA A 47 0.65 -7.03 -5.90
C ALA A 47 1.51 -8.28 -5.67
N ALA A 48 2.85 -8.17 -5.67
CA ALA A 48 3.76 -9.26 -5.39
C ALA A 48 4.18 -9.32 -3.91
N ASN A 49 3.88 -8.28 -3.13
CA ASN A 49 4.39 -8.13 -1.77
C ASN A 49 3.41 -8.69 -0.75
N VAL A 50 3.38 -10.03 -0.63
CA VAL A 50 2.51 -10.76 0.30
C VAL A 50 3.20 -10.96 1.66
N GLY A 51 2.42 -10.91 2.75
CA GLY A 51 2.91 -11.31 4.08
C GLY A 51 3.87 -10.32 4.72
N MET A 52 3.58 -9.02 4.62
CA MET A 52 4.36 -7.98 5.30
C MET A 52 4.33 -8.15 6.84
N PRO A 53 5.39 -7.74 7.56
CA PRO A 53 5.49 -7.89 9.01
C PRO A 53 4.67 -6.84 9.79
N TYR A 54 3.82 -6.08 9.13
CA TYR A 54 2.98 -5.03 9.70
C TYR A 54 1.66 -4.94 8.96
N GLU A 55 0.66 -4.33 9.60
CA GLU A 55 -0.67 -4.17 9.03
C GLU A 55 -0.72 -2.99 8.05
N CYS A 56 -1.15 -3.28 6.82
CA CYS A 56 -1.47 -2.27 5.82
C CYS A 56 -2.95 -1.89 5.95
N ALA A 57 -3.24 -0.59 5.94
CA ALA A 57 -4.61 -0.08 5.97
C ALA A 57 -5.34 -0.32 4.65
N ILE A 58 -4.59 -0.35 3.54
CA ILE A 58 -5.05 -0.77 2.23
C ILE A 58 -3.96 -1.66 1.66
N ASP A 59 -4.34 -2.85 1.22
CA ASP A 59 -3.42 -3.79 0.58
C ASP A 59 -3.96 -4.19 -0.79
N LEU A 60 -3.15 -4.00 -1.83
CA LEU A 60 -3.51 -4.38 -3.19
C LEU A 60 -3.70 -5.90 -3.33
N VAL A 61 -3.10 -6.70 -2.46
CA VAL A 61 -3.30 -8.16 -2.40
C VAL A 61 -4.79 -8.50 -2.17
N ASP A 62 -5.58 -7.61 -1.54
CA ASP A 62 -7.05 -7.77 -1.41
C ASP A 62 -7.79 -7.69 -2.76
N LEU A 63 -7.19 -7.00 -3.75
CA LEU A 63 -7.77 -6.80 -5.08
C LEU A 63 -7.24 -7.82 -6.07
N ILE A 64 -5.92 -8.01 -6.11
CA ILE A 64 -5.25 -8.88 -7.07
C ILE A 64 -3.84 -9.27 -6.59
N THR A 65 -3.45 -10.51 -6.82
CA THR A 65 -2.09 -11.00 -6.52
C THR A 65 -1.39 -11.47 -7.79
N VAL A 66 -0.06 -11.34 -7.81
CA VAL A 66 0.76 -11.82 -8.93
C VAL A 66 0.65 -13.33 -9.10
N ASP A 67 0.55 -14.08 -7.99
CA ASP A 67 0.43 -15.54 -8.00
C ASP A 67 -0.89 -15.98 -8.63
N ASP A 68 -2.02 -15.37 -8.23
CA ASP A 68 -3.33 -15.68 -8.83
C ASP A 68 -3.34 -15.39 -10.33
N VAL A 69 -2.70 -14.32 -10.77
CA VAL A 69 -2.61 -13.95 -12.19
C VAL A 69 -1.72 -14.93 -12.96
N CYS A 70 -0.59 -15.32 -12.35
CA CYS A 70 0.33 -16.31 -12.92
C CYS A 70 -0.39 -17.63 -13.20
N ASP A 71 -1.13 -18.13 -12.20
CA ASP A 71 -1.80 -19.43 -12.27
C ASP A 71 -3.03 -19.40 -13.19
N ASN A 72 -3.85 -18.35 -13.14
CA ASN A 72 -5.10 -18.28 -13.90
C ASN A 72 -4.91 -17.85 -15.37
N LEU A 73 -3.91 -17.00 -15.66
CA LEU A 73 -3.66 -16.50 -17.01
C LEU A 73 -2.45 -17.14 -17.69
N ASN A 74 -1.77 -18.06 -17.01
CA ASN A 74 -0.59 -18.77 -17.50
C ASN A 74 0.50 -17.80 -18.01
N LEU A 75 0.68 -16.70 -17.27
CA LEU A 75 1.66 -15.65 -17.53
C LEU A 75 2.93 -15.91 -16.72
N GLY A 76 4.09 -15.52 -17.26
CA GLY A 76 5.32 -15.48 -16.46
C GLY A 76 5.32 -14.31 -15.46
N PRO A 77 6.26 -14.28 -14.49
CA PRO A 77 6.26 -13.30 -13.39
C PRO A 77 6.15 -11.84 -13.82
N ASN A 78 6.86 -11.45 -14.89
CA ASN A 78 6.81 -10.09 -15.41
C ASN A 78 5.48 -9.77 -16.11
N GLY A 79 4.88 -10.75 -16.79
CA GLY A 79 3.57 -10.59 -17.42
C GLY A 79 2.48 -10.42 -16.39
N SER A 80 2.53 -11.21 -15.32
CA SER A 80 1.62 -11.12 -14.19
C SER A 80 1.72 -9.78 -13.47
N LEU A 81 2.93 -9.28 -13.24
CA LEU A 81 3.15 -7.93 -12.69
C LEU A 81 2.53 -6.83 -13.55
N MET A 82 2.75 -6.88 -14.87
CA MET A 82 2.17 -5.89 -15.79
C MET A 82 0.65 -5.94 -15.78
N TYR A 83 0.08 -7.15 -15.81
CA TYR A 83 -1.37 -7.34 -15.71
C TYR A 83 -1.92 -6.79 -14.40
N CYS A 84 -1.23 -7.01 -13.27
CA CYS A 84 -1.64 -6.43 -11.99
C CYS A 84 -1.73 -4.90 -12.08
N ILE A 85 -0.71 -4.24 -12.64
CA ILE A 85 -0.71 -2.78 -12.79
C ILE A 85 -1.89 -2.29 -13.67
N GLU A 86 -2.14 -2.95 -14.80
CA GLU A 86 -3.28 -2.64 -15.66
C GLU A 86 -4.62 -2.88 -14.96
N HIS A 87 -4.71 -3.91 -14.12
CA HIS A 87 -5.89 -4.20 -13.33
C HIS A 87 -6.16 -3.12 -12.29
N ILE A 88 -5.12 -2.60 -11.62
CA ILE A 88 -5.23 -1.46 -10.70
C ILE A 88 -5.75 -0.22 -11.46
N GLU A 89 -5.17 0.09 -12.61
CA GLU A 89 -5.54 1.26 -13.42
C GLU A 89 -7.05 1.24 -13.76
N LYS A 90 -7.56 0.08 -14.20
CA LYS A 90 -8.98 -0.11 -14.52
C LYS A 90 -9.89 -0.06 -13.29
N ASN A 91 -9.35 -0.30 -12.10
CA ASN A 91 -10.08 -0.34 -10.83
C ASN A 91 -9.59 0.75 -9.87
N ILE A 92 -9.07 1.88 -10.36
CA ILE A 92 -8.50 2.93 -9.51
C ILE A 92 -9.52 3.47 -8.49
N ASP A 93 -10.80 3.44 -8.84
CA ASP A 93 -11.92 3.79 -7.96
C ASP A 93 -11.95 2.95 -6.68
N TRP A 94 -11.49 1.69 -6.73
CA TRP A 94 -11.37 0.84 -5.53
C TRP A 94 -10.39 1.45 -4.52
N LEU A 95 -9.24 1.92 -5.01
CA LEU A 95 -8.22 2.56 -4.19
C LEU A 95 -8.71 3.90 -3.65
N LEU A 96 -9.29 4.74 -4.52
CA LEU A 96 -9.79 6.06 -4.14
C LEU A 96 -10.86 5.98 -3.05
N LYS A 97 -11.85 5.08 -3.20
CA LYS A 97 -12.91 4.90 -2.19
C LYS A 97 -12.37 4.46 -0.83
N ARG A 98 -11.37 3.58 -0.82
CA ARG A 98 -10.72 3.15 0.43
C ARG A 98 -9.92 4.27 1.07
N LEU A 99 -9.20 5.08 0.27
CA LEU A 99 -8.49 6.26 0.76
C LEU A 99 -9.45 7.31 1.34
N GLU A 100 -10.55 7.61 0.66
CA GLU A 100 -11.60 8.51 1.16
C GLU A 100 -12.18 8.02 2.49
N SER A 101 -12.45 6.71 2.60
CA SER A 101 -12.97 6.10 3.82
C SER A 101 -11.97 6.16 4.97
N LEU A 102 -10.66 6.04 4.70
CA LEU A 102 -9.61 6.20 5.72
C LEU A 102 -9.50 7.65 6.20
N ILE A 103 -9.52 8.61 5.27
CA ILE A 103 -9.44 10.03 5.60
C ILE A 103 -10.66 10.47 6.42
N ALA A 104 -11.85 9.99 6.06
CA ALA A 104 -13.09 10.32 6.76
C ALA A 104 -13.13 9.83 8.23
N GLN A 105 -12.34 8.82 8.60
CA GLN A 105 -12.23 8.36 9.99
C GLN A 105 -11.48 9.36 10.88
N HIS A 106 -10.66 10.24 10.29
CA HIS A 106 -9.77 11.16 11.01
C HIS A 106 -9.74 12.57 10.37
N PRO A 107 -10.83 13.36 10.53
CA PRO A 107 -11.00 14.67 9.87
C PRO A 107 -10.11 15.81 10.41
#